data_AF-A0AA40P7U9-F1
#
_entry.id   AF-A0AA40P7U9-F1
#
_cell.length_a   1.000
_cell.length_b   1.000
_cell.length_c   1.000
_cell.angle_alpha   90.00
_cell.angle_beta   90.00
_cell.angle_gamma   90.00
#
_symmetry.space_group_name_H-M   'P 1'
#
loop_
_entity.id
_entity.type
_entity.pdbx_description
1 polymer ?
#
loop_
_entity_poly.entity_id
_entity_poly.type
_entity_poly.pdbx_seq_one_letter_code
_entity_poly.pdbx_strand_id
1 'polypeptide(L)' 'HHLVAVTDALNNTTTLERKPDGEVLRINHPDGTSETFTYNELGQVLTHTDGKGQTTQLLRNGRGLPKWRQDAKGQT' A
#
# COMPACT_ATOMS: atom_id res chain seq x y z
N HIS A 1 5.07 -3.98 -14.83
CA HIS A 1 4.09 -3.39 -13.89
C HIS A 1 2.77 -3.30 -14.60
N HIS A 2 1.67 -3.64 -13.95
CA HIS A 2 0.32 -3.62 -14.52
C HIS A 2 -0.47 -2.48 -13.86
N LEU A 3 -0.88 -1.50 -14.67
CA LEU A 3 -1.64 -0.35 -14.22
C LEU A 3 -3.13 -0.60 -14.43
N VAL A 4 -3.94 -0.33 -13.40
CA VAL A 4 -5.40 -0.36 -13.51
C VAL A 4 -5.97 0.95 -13.01
N ALA A 5 -6.85 1.54 -13.80
CA ALA A 5 -7.63 2.70 -13.42
C ALA A 5 -9.07 2.25 -13.14
N VAL A 6 -9.62 2.73 -12.03
CA VAL A 6 -11.03 2.57 -11.67
C VAL A 6 -11.62 3.96 -11.57
N THR A 7 -12.58 4.25 -12.43
CA THR A 7 -13.34 5.50 -12.39
C THR A 7 -14.71 5.20 -11.80
N ASP A 8 -15.10 5.95 -10.76
CA ASP A 8 -16.42 5.83 -10.16
C ASP A 8 -17.49 6.60 -10.96
N ALA A 9 -18.75 6.47 -10.54
CA ALA A 9 -19.87 7.15 -11.19
C ALA A 9 -19.84 8.70 -11.06
N LEU A 10 -18.97 9.24 -10.22
CA LEU A 10 -18.75 10.67 -10.01
C LEU A 10 -17.55 11.19 -10.83
N ASN A 11 -17.02 10.38 -11.76
CA ASN A 11 -15.80 10.66 -12.54
C ASN A 11 -14.51 10.76 -11.72
N ASN A 12 -14.52 10.31 -10.46
CA ASN A 12 -13.29 10.22 -9.69
C ASN A 12 -12.50 9.00 -10.13
N THR A 13 -11.23 9.19 -10.48
CA THR A 13 -10.36 8.10 -10.96
C THR A 13 -9.31 7.75 -9.94
N THR A 14 -9.30 6.48 -9.52
CA THR A 14 -8.25 5.88 -8.70
C THR A 14 -7.39 4.97 -9.56
N THR A 15 -6.08 5.16 -9.55
CA THR A 15 -5.15 4.32 -10.33
C THR A 15 -4.33 3.43 -9.40
N LEU A 16 -4.30 2.13 -9.67
CA LEU A 16 -3.50 1.13 -8.96
C LEU A 16 -2.36 0.68 -9.85
N GLU A 17 -1.13 0.89 -9.39
CA GLU A 17 0.08 0.33 -9.98
C GLU A 17 0.37 -1.00 -9.29
N ARG A 18 0.47 -2.08 -10.06
CA ARG A 18 0.68 -3.43 -9.55
C ARG A 18 1.94 -4.06 -10.13
N LYS A 19 2.59 -4.93 -9.36
CA LYS A 19 3.62 -5.83 -9.86
C LYS A 19 2.98 -6.95 -10.70
N PRO A 20 3.76 -7.63 -11.56
CA PRO A 20 3.26 -8.75 -12.37
C PRO A 20 2.73 -9.92 -11.52
N ASP A 21 3.23 -10.05 -10.29
CA ASP A 21 2.81 -11.03 -9.27
C ASP A 21 1.42 -10.70 -8.64
N GLY A 22 0.86 -9.53 -8.94
CA GLY A 22 -0.46 -9.08 -8.48
C GLY A 22 -0.43 -8.12 -7.28
N GLU A 23 0.74 -7.89 -6.67
CA GLU A 23 0.88 -7.01 -5.50
C GLU A 23 0.78 -5.53 -5.88
N VAL A 24 0.12 -4.71 -5.04
CA VAL A 24 -0.11 -3.28 -5.31
C VAL A 24 1.07 -2.45 -4.84
N LEU A 25 1.80 -1.82 -5.76
CA LEU A 25 2.92 -0.94 -5.42
C LEU A 25 2.46 0.46 -4.98
N ARG A 26 1.45 1.00 -5.68
CA ARG A 26 1.01 2.36 -5.49
C ARG A 26 -0.47 2.53 -5.85
N ILE A 27 -1.16 3.35 -5.09
CA ILE A 27 -2.54 3.77 -5.35
C ILE A 27 -2.52 5.30 -5.46
N ASN A 28 -2.97 5.86 -6.57
CA ASN A 28 -3.20 7.29 -6.70
C ASN A 28 -4.69 7.55 -6.59
N HIS A 29 -5.06 8.43 -5.67
CA HIS A 29 -6.43 8.83 -5.42
C HIS A 29 -6.81 10.05 -6.25
N PRO A 30 -8.10 10.23 -6.53
CA PRO A 30 -8.63 11.37 -7.28
C PRO A 30 -8.40 12.72 -6.58
N ASP A 31 -8.23 12.72 -5.26
CA ASP A 31 -7.94 13.92 -4.46
C ASP A 31 -6.47 14.37 -4.56
N GLY A 32 -5.66 13.68 -5.37
CA GLY A 32 -4.24 13.94 -5.57
C GLY A 32 -3.34 13.30 -4.51
N THR A 33 -3.91 12.63 -3.51
CA THR A 33 -3.12 11.85 -2.56
C THR A 33 -2.70 10.51 -3.17
N SER A 34 -1.67 9.88 -2.61
CA SER A 34 -1.22 8.58 -3.06
C SER A 34 -0.74 7.71 -1.91
N GLU A 35 -0.98 6.42 -2.01
CA GLU A 35 -0.46 5.42 -1.08
C GLU A 35 0.61 4.57 -1.76
N THR A 36 1.63 4.15 -1.03
CA THR A 36 2.67 3.25 -1.54
C THR A 36 2.91 2.08 -0.59
N PHE A 37 3.28 0.93 -1.16
CA PHE A 37 3.49 -0.30 -0.41
C PHE A 37 4.79 -0.97 -0.84
N THR A 38 5.50 -1.53 0.12
CA THR A 38 6.64 -2.42 -0.11
C THR A 38 6.36 -3.80 0.46
N TYR A 39 7.00 -4.82 -0.12
CA TYR A 39 6.73 -6.22 0.19
C TYR A 39 8.03 -6.99 0.40
N ASN A 40 7.99 -8.01 1.25
CA ASN A 40 9.07 -8.99 1.36
C ASN A 40 8.94 -10.07 0.26
N GLU A 41 9.90 -10.99 0.20
CA GLU A 41 9.93 -12.10 -0.77
C GLU A 41 8.74 -13.06 -0.64
N LEU A 42 8.01 -13.02 0.47
CA LEU A 42 6.80 -13.82 0.73
C LEU A 42 5.51 -13.06 0.37
N GLY A 43 5.61 -11.88 -0.25
CA GLY A 43 4.48 -11.04 -0.63
C GLY A 43 3.76 -10.38 0.54
N GLN A 44 4.43 -10.24 1.68
CA GLN A 44 3.87 -9.59 2.86
C GLN A 44 4.30 -8.13 2.89
N VAL A 45 3.36 -7.23 3.20
CA VAL A 45 3.62 -5.79 3.31
C VAL A 45 4.66 -5.53 4.40
N LEU A 46 5.76 -4.88 4.03
CA LEU A 46 6.83 -4.38 4.92
C LEU A 46 6.58 -2.94 5.33
N THR A 47 6.24 -2.08 4.38
CA THR A 47 5.91 -0.68 4.63
C THR A 47 4.67 -0.27 3.84
N HIS A 48 3.88 0.62 4.44
CA HIS A 48 2.75 1.29 3.82
C HIS A 48 2.86 2.77 4.13
N THR A 49 2.97 3.61 3.12
CA THR A 49 2.89 5.07 3.26
C THR A 49 1.52 5.51 2.78
N ASP A 50 0.78 6.22 3.63
CA ASP A 50 -0.55 6.72 3.30
C ASP A 50 -0.52 8.04 2.51
N GLY A 51 -1.70 8.49 2.07
CA GLY A 51 -1.88 9.76 1.36
C GLY A 51 -1.48 11.02 2.14
N LYS A 52 -1.23 10.91 3.45
CA LYS A 52 -0.76 11.99 4.32
C LYS A 52 0.75 11.92 4.55
N GLY A 53 1.46 11.00 3.87
CA GLY A 53 2.89 10.75 4.03
C GLY A 53 3.24 9.99 5.30
N GLN A 54 2.26 9.46 6.05
CA GLN A 54 2.52 8.67 7.24
C GLN A 54 2.91 7.27 6.83
N THR A 55 4.08 6.84 7.27
CA THR A 55 4.58 5.49 6.98
C THR A 55 4.35 4.57 8.16
N THR A 56 3.64 3.47 7.91
CA THR A 56 3.48 2.34 8.82
C THR A 56 4.41 1.21 8.38
N GLN A 57 5.24 0.74 9.30
CA GLN A 57 6.08 -0.44 9.09
C GLN A 57 5.40 -1.66 9.71
N LEU A 58 5.33 -2.76 8.96
CA LEU A 58 4.83 -4.04 9.42
C LEU A 58 5.93 -5.09 9.26
N LEU A 59 6.35 -5.66 10.37
CA LEU A 59 7.14 -6.89 10.38
C LEU A 59 6.19 -8.03 10.63
N ARG A 60 6.10 -8.97 9.67
CA ARG A 60 5.32 -10.20 9.81
C ARG A 60 6.25 -11.39 9.92
N ASN A 61 5.84 -12.40 10.68
CA ASN A 61 6.58 -13.66 10.75
C ASN A 61 6.26 -14.55 9.53
N GLY A 62 6.97 -15.68 9.37
CA GLY A 62 6.76 -16.60 8.25
C GLY A 62 5.35 -17.22 8.14
N ARG A 63 4.47 -17.01 9.13
CA ARG A 63 3.04 -17.40 9.10
C ARG A 63 2.12 -16.25 8.70
N GLY A 64 2.66 -15.07 8.34
CA GLY A 64 1.90 -13.89 7.98
C GLY A 64 1.32 -13.11 9.16
N LEU A 65 1.63 -13.53 10.40
CA LEU A 65 1.14 -12.84 11.59
C LEU A 65 1.98 -11.58 11.86
N PRO A 66 1.35 -10.45 12.25
CA PRO A 66 2.08 -9.25 12.66
C PRO A 66 2.96 -9.57 13.86
N LYS A 67 4.27 -9.51 13.66
CA LYS A 67 5.30 -9.62 14.70
C LYS A 67 5.53 -8.26 15.35
N TRP A 68 5.43 -7.19 14.57
CA TRP A 68 5.57 -5.82 15.05
C TRP A 68 4.92 -4.86 14.04
N ARG A 69 4.28 -3.81 14.56
CA ARG A 69 3.74 -2.70 13.79
C ARG A 69 4.27 -1.42 14.42
N GLN A 70 4.69 -0.48 13.59
CA GLN A 70 4.95 0.88 14.04
C GLN A 70 4.30 1.81 13.03
N ASP A 71 3.29 2.55 13.49
CA ASP A 71 2.72 3.63 12.71
C ASP A 71 3.58 4.91 12.82
N ALA A 72 3.23 5.91 12.01
CA ALA A 72 3.90 7.22 12.04
C ALA A 72 3.69 7.99 13.37
N LYS A 73 2.81 7.52 14.25
CA LYS A 73 2.58 8.07 15.59
C LYS A 73 3.33 7.29 16.68
N GLY A 74 4.10 6.27 16.32
CA GLY A 74 4.86 5.44 17.25
C GLY A 74 4.03 4.47 18.08
N GLN A 75 2.74 4.25 17.75
CA GLN A 75 1.91 3.26 18.43
C GLN A 75 2.19 1.85 17.87
N THR A 76 2.57 0.95 18.79
CA THR A 76 2.77 -0.48 18.57
C THR A 76 1.54 -1.29 18.97
#